data_AF-A0A645IF08-F1
#
_entry.id   AF-A0A645IF08-F1
#
_cell.length_a   1.000
_cell.length_b   1.000
_cell.length_c   1.000
_cell.angle_alpha   90.00
_cell.angle_beta   90.00
_cell.angle_gamma   90.00
#
_symmetry.space_group_name_H-M   'P 1'
#
loop_
_entity.id
_entity.type
_entity.pdbx_description
1 polymer ?
#
loop_
_entity_poly.entity_id
_entity_poly.type
_entity_poly.pdbx_seq_one_letter_code
_entity_poly.pdbx_strand_id
1 'polypeptide(L)' 'MIIKNFALTKPSFKYSDISNYGHFGRPDVELPWEKLDKVEEIKKLI' A
#
# COMPACT_ATOMS: atom_id res chain seq x y z
N MET A 1 -7.63 1.22 -11.98
CA MET A 1 -6.85 -0.02 -12.26
C MET A 1 -5.74 -0.11 -11.21
N ILE A 2 -5.56 -1.26 -10.57
CA ILE A 2 -4.76 -1.44 -9.34
C ILE A 2 -3.32 -0.90 -9.46
N ILE A 3 -2.64 -1.23 -10.57
CA ILE A 3 -1.25 -0.82 -10.83
C ILE A 3 -1.06 0.70 -10.76
N LYS A 4 -2.01 1.46 -11.32
CA LYS A 4 -1.97 2.93 -11.32
C LYS A 4 -2.21 3.50 -9.93
N ASN A 5 -3.18 2.95 -9.19
CA ASN A 5 -3.56 3.46 -7.87
C ASN A 5 -2.43 3.30 -6.83
N PHE A 6 -1.63 2.23 -6.95
CA PHE A 6 -0.51 1.97 -6.05
C PHE A 6 0.87 2.28 -6.66
N ALA A 7 0.93 2.89 -7.84
CA ALA A 7 2.17 3.23 -8.55
C ALA A 7 3.18 2.07 -8.68
N LEU A 8 2.69 0.85 -8.95
CA LEU A 8 3.51 -0.38 -8.85
C LEU A 8 4.64 -0.51 -9.89
N THR A 9 4.58 0.23 -11.00
CA THR A 9 5.64 0.22 -12.04
C THR A 9 6.83 1.13 -11.70
N LYS A 10 6.62 2.12 -10.82
CA LYS A 10 7.66 3.03 -10.31
C LYS A 10 7.38 3.27 -8.82
N PRO A 11 7.59 2.25 -7.96
CA PRO A 11 7.20 2.30 -6.56
C PRO A 11 8.12 3.21 -5.74
N SER A 12 7.59 3.75 -4.64
CA SER A 12 8.37 4.46 -3.62
C SER A 12 9.12 3.54 -2.65
N PHE A 13 8.83 2.24 -2.70
CA PHE A 13 9.43 1.18 -1.88
C PHE A 13 10.20 0.20 -2.78
N LYS A 14 11.02 -0.69 -2.20
CA LYS A 14 11.72 -1.74 -2.96
C LYS A 14 10.99 -3.07 -2.80
N TYR A 15 10.78 -3.75 -3.92
CA TYR A 15 10.20 -5.11 -3.91
C TYR A 15 11.04 -6.13 -3.12
N SER A 16 12.35 -5.90 -2.97
CA SER A 16 13.22 -6.75 -2.14
C SER A 16 12.85 -6.70 -0.66
N ASP A 17 12.32 -5.58 -0.16
CA ASP A 17 12.12 -5.39 1.28
C ASP A 17 10.90 -6.18 1.79
N ILE A 18 10.01 -6.55 0.88
CA ILE A 18 8.82 -7.35 1.13
C ILE A 18 8.99 -8.84 0.78
N SER A 19 10.16 -9.28 0.30
CA SER A 19 10.41 -10.71 0.01
C SER A 19 10.71 -11.54 1.27
N ASN A 20 10.97 -10.87 2.39
CA ASN A 20 11.17 -11.45 3.72
C ASN A 20 10.23 -10.78 4.73
N TYR A 21 9.92 -11.48 5.83
CA TYR A 21 9.03 -11.06 6.92
C TYR A 21 7.58 -10.73 6.50
N GLY A 22 7.20 -11.05 5.27
CA GLY A 22 5.83 -10.92 4.75
C GLY A 22 5.52 -9.58 4.09
N HIS A 23 4.45 -9.58 3.29
CA HIS A 23 4.01 -8.46 2.44
C HIS A 23 3.04 -7.48 3.12
N PHE A 24 2.56 -7.81 4.32
CA PHE A 24 1.47 -7.08 5.00
C PHE A 24 1.81 -6.78 6.46
N GLY A 25 1.22 -5.70 6.99
CA GLY A 25 1.33 -5.34 8.41
C GLY A 25 2.74 -5.00 8.88
N ARG A 26 3.60 -4.54 7.96
CA ARG A 26 5.02 -4.24 8.21
C ARG A 26 5.19 -2.78 8.64
N PRO A 27 5.53 -2.49 9.90
CA PRO A 27 5.70 -1.10 10.36
C PRO A 27 7.03 -0.47 9.90
N ASP A 28 7.98 -1.30 9.46
CA ASP A 28 9.32 -0.89 9.02
C ASP A 28 9.41 -0.51 7.54
N VAL A 29 8.33 -0.72 6.76
CA VAL A 29 8.28 -0.41 5.32
C VAL A 29 6.96 0.28 4.99
N GLU A 30 7.03 1.44 4.34
CA GLU A 30 5.83 2.12 3.86
C GLU A 30 5.32 1.52 2.56
N LEU A 31 4.20 0.80 2.63
CA LEU A 31 3.57 0.14 1.49
C LEU A 31 2.26 0.85 1.12
N PRO A 32 2.00 1.11 -0.18
CA PRO A 32 0.85 1.91 -0.59
C PRO A 32 -0.50 1.20 -0.33
N TRP A 33 -0.53 -0.13 -0.25
CA TRP A 33 -1.74 -0.90 0.06
C TRP A 33 -2.08 -1.01 1.54
N GLU A 34 -1.15 -0.65 2.43
CA GLU A 34 -1.38 -0.58 3.88
C GLU A 34 -1.96 0.78 4.30
N LYS A 35 -2.02 1.75 3.38
CA LYS A 35 -2.55 3.09 3.67
C LYS A 35 -4.06 3.05 3.84
N LEU A 36 -4.54 3.80 4.83
CA LEU A 36 -5.97 3.97 5.14
C LEU A 36 -6.54 5.27 4.54
N ASP A 37 -6.00 5.72 3.41
CA ASP A 37 -6.36 6.98 2.74
C ASP A 37 -7.80 7.02 2.20
N LYS A 38 -8.44 5.86 2.09
CA LYS A 38 -9.83 5.71 1.62
C LYS A 38 -10.87 5.58 2.73
N VAL A 39 -10.48 5.50 4.00
CA VAL A 39 -11.43 5.30 5.12
C VAL A 39 -12.47 6.42 5.18
N GLU A 40 -12.05 7.68 5.10
CA GLU A 40 -12.96 8.83 5.18
C GLU A 40 -13.86 8.95 3.94
N GLU A 41 -13.40 8.50 2.78
CA GLU A 41 -14.22 8.46 1.56
C GLU A 41 -15.33 7.41 1.70
N ILE A 42 -15.00 6.23 2.23
CA ILE A 42 -15.96 5.15 2.47
C ILE A 42 -16.98 5.53 3.53
N LYS A 43 -16.55 6.16 4.63
CA LYS A 43 -17.47 6.61 5.70
C LYS A 43 -18.53 7.60 5.21
N LYS A 44 -18.26 8.39 4.16
CA LYS A 44 -19.24 9.33 3.59
C LYS A 44 -20.33 8.64 2.75
N LEU A 45 -20.15 7.36 2.41
CA LEU A 45 -21.10 6.58 1.61
C LEU A 45 -22.10 5.79 2.46
N ILE A 46 -21.92 5.81 3.78
CA ILE A 46 -22.79 5.16 4.79
C ILE A 46 -23.49 6.28 5.56
#